data_AF-T2JG24-F1
#
_entry.id   AF-T2JG24-F1
#
_cell.length_a   1.000
_cell.length_b   1.000
_cell.length_c   1.000
_cell.angle_alpha   90.00
_cell.angle_beta   90.00
_cell.angle_gamma   90.00
#
_symmetry.space_group_name_H-M   'P 1'
#
loop_
_entity.id
_entity.type
_entity.pdbx_description
1 polymer ?
#
loop_
_entity_poly.entity_id
_entity_poly.type
_entity_poly.pdbx_seq_one_letter_code
_entity_poly.pdbx_strand_id
1 'polypeptide(L)'
;MKQKVKNKSYSSLFVRNKVQTRKKDDEDYQTFSQLGMKPGMKMFLTGVSVTKNKGFGNFNVGAYWKRKYKGKQEKEPWFILTNLDSLSEVLKVYRARAGIEAMFKDCKTGGYNWEGSKANNKRLNSLILLIADRLHCYFFKRQNISTNQSRKIYCSSN
;
A
#
# COMPACT_ATOMS: atom_id res chain seq x y z
N MET A 1 31.10 14.67 -5.33
CA MET A 1 29.86 14.33 -6.06
C MET A 1 28.69 14.27 -5.07
N LYS A 2 27.76 15.23 -5.13
CA LYS A 2 26.52 15.18 -4.33
C LYS A 2 25.59 14.15 -4.98
N GLN A 3 25.33 13.03 -4.30
CA GLN A 3 24.30 12.09 -4.76
C GLN A 3 22.94 12.83 -4.70
N LYS A 4 22.32 12.99 -5.87
CA LYS A 4 20.99 13.60 -6.01
C LYS A 4 20.00 12.59 -5.42
N VAL A 5 19.58 12.80 -4.17
CA VAL A 5 18.52 11.99 -3.54
C VAL A 5 17.26 12.21 -4.37
N LYS A 6 16.91 11.23 -5.22
CA LYS A 6 15.64 11.25 -5.93
C LYS A 6 14.55 11.08 -4.88
N ASN A 7 13.77 12.13 -4.62
CA ASN A 7 12.55 12.04 -3.85
C ASN A 7 11.58 11.12 -4.61
N LYS A 8 11.60 9.83 -4.29
CA LYS A 8 10.77 8.82 -4.93
C LYS A 8 9.37 8.95 -4.32
N SER A 9 8.43 9.51 -5.08
CA SER A 9 7.03 9.58 -4.65
C SER A 9 6.49 8.15 -4.51
N TYR A 10 6.23 7.75 -3.27
CA TYR A 10 5.72 6.42 -2.95
C TYR A 10 4.22 6.35 -3.21
N SER A 11 3.84 5.71 -4.31
CA SER A 11 2.45 5.39 -4.61
C SER A 11 2.23 3.87 -4.57
N SER A 12 1.14 3.45 -3.94
CA SER A 12 0.64 2.07 -4.01
C SER A 12 -0.86 2.11 -4.28
N LEU A 13 -1.29 1.57 -5.41
CA LEU A 13 -2.69 1.48 -5.80
C LEU A 13 -3.15 0.02 -5.69
N PHE A 14 -4.30 -0.20 -5.05
CA PHE A 14 -4.94 -1.52 -5.10
C PHE A 14 -5.57 -1.73 -6.47
N VAL A 15 -5.33 -2.90 -7.06
CA VAL A 15 -5.89 -3.27 -8.35
C VAL A 15 -6.71 -4.55 -8.18
N ARG A 16 -7.96 -4.53 -8.65
CA ARG A 16 -8.83 -5.71 -8.68
C ARG A 16 -8.51 -6.58 -9.90
N ASN A 17 -8.82 -7.87 -9.83
CA ASN A 17 -8.52 -8.92 -10.82
C ASN A 17 -8.96 -8.65 -12.27
N LYS A 18 -9.70 -7.59 -12.57
CA LYS A 18 -10.13 -7.22 -13.92
C LYS A 18 -9.06 -6.52 -14.76
N VAL A 19 -7.91 -6.20 -14.18
CA VAL A 19 -6.84 -5.47 -14.89
C VAL A 19 -5.88 -6.44 -15.57
N GLN A 20 -5.51 -6.14 -16.81
CA GLN A 20 -4.55 -6.90 -17.62
C GLN A 20 -3.15 -6.33 -17.43
N THR A 21 -2.12 -7.15 -17.58
CA THR A 21 -0.72 -6.72 -17.43
C THR A 21 0.15 -7.27 -18.54
N ARG A 22 1.17 -6.50 -18.94
CA ARG A 22 2.23 -6.91 -19.86
C ARG A 22 3.56 -6.97 -19.11
N LYS A 23 4.24 -8.11 -19.19
CA LYS A 23 5.63 -8.23 -18.72
C LYS A 23 6.57 -7.61 -19.75
N LYS A 24 7.70 -7.08 -19.30
CA LYS A 24 8.66 -6.39 -20.17
C LYS A 24 9.23 -7.30 -21.28
N ASP A 25 9.33 -8.59 -21.00
CA ASP A 25 9.91 -9.60 -21.89
C ASP A 25 8.86 -10.44 -22.65
N ASP A 26 7.57 -10.14 -22.48
CA ASP A 26 6.46 -10.92 -23.05
C ASP A 26 5.54 -9.99 -23.86
N GLU A 27 5.23 -10.35 -25.10
CA GLU A 27 4.35 -9.54 -25.96
C GLU A 27 2.87 -9.72 -25.60
N ASP A 28 2.54 -10.79 -24.86
CA ASP A 28 1.16 -11.11 -24.51
C ASP A 28 0.71 -10.46 -23.19
N TYR A 29 -0.47 -9.85 -23.23
CA TYR A 29 -1.15 -9.32 -22.06
C TYR A 29 -1.80 -10.46 -21.28
N GLN A 30 -1.34 -10.69 -20.05
CA GLN A 30 -1.93 -11.65 -19.14
C GLN A 30 -2.81 -10.96 -18.11
N THR A 31 -3.97 -11.53 -17.84
CA THR A 31 -4.87 -11.07 -16.77
C THR A 31 -4.33 -11.57 -15.43
N PHE A 32 -4.51 -10.80 -14.36
CA PHE A 32 -4.10 -11.20 -13.01
C PHE A 32 -4.65 -12.57 -12.57
N SER A 33 -5.84 -12.95 -13.04
CA SER A 33 -6.43 -14.27 -12.81
C SER A 33 -5.63 -15.43 -13.42
N GLN A 34 -4.87 -15.19 -14.50
CA GLN A 34 -4.08 -16.20 -15.20
C GLN A 34 -2.73 -16.47 -14.52
N LEU A 35 -2.32 -15.65 -13.53
CA LEU A 35 -1.07 -15.84 -12.79
C LEU A 35 -1.07 -17.06 -11.85
N GLY A 36 -2.18 -17.82 -11.77
CA GLY A 36 -2.22 -19.09 -11.04
C GLY A 36 -2.00 -18.96 -9.53
N MET A 37 -2.30 -17.81 -8.94
CA MET A 37 -2.13 -17.56 -7.52
C MET A 37 -2.95 -18.55 -6.68
N LYS A 38 -2.40 -19.00 -5.55
CA LYS A 38 -3.06 -19.88 -4.57
C LYS A 38 -2.93 -19.31 -3.16
N PRO A 39 -3.84 -19.64 -2.22
CA PRO A 39 -3.74 -19.21 -0.84
C PRO A 39 -2.39 -19.55 -0.21
N GLY A 40 -1.70 -18.53 0.33
CA GLY A 40 -0.35 -18.64 0.91
C GLY A 40 0.76 -18.15 -0.02
N MET A 41 0.47 -17.91 -1.31
CA MET A 41 1.47 -17.43 -2.27
C MET A 41 1.74 -15.93 -2.14
N LYS A 42 2.97 -15.57 -2.49
CA LYS A 42 3.51 -14.22 -2.58
C LYS A 42 4.31 -14.13 -3.87
N MET A 43 4.14 -13.05 -4.62
CA MET A 43 4.85 -12.81 -5.86
C MET A 43 5.13 -11.31 -6.00
N PHE A 44 6.25 -10.99 -6.65
CA PHE A 44 6.61 -9.61 -6.96
C PHE A 44 7.08 -9.53 -8.41
N LEU A 45 6.40 -8.72 -9.21
CA LEU A 45 6.70 -8.51 -10.61
C LEU A 45 7.23 -7.09 -10.77
N THR A 46 8.36 -6.92 -11.46
CA THR A 46 8.98 -5.61 -11.66
C THR A 46 8.81 -5.13 -13.10
N GLY A 47 8.63 -3.83 -13.31
CA GLY A 47 8.61 -3.23 -14.65
C GLY A 47 7.44 -3.69 -15.54
N VAL A 48 6.28 -3.93 -14.92
CA VAL A 48 5.03 -4.33 -15.57
C VAL A 48 4.30 -3.12 -16.12
N SER A 49 3.79 -3.22 -17.35
CA SER A 49 2.85 -2.24 -17.91
C SER A 49 1.42 -2.72 -17.69
N VAL A 50 0.55 -1.86 -17.16
CA VAL A 50 -0.76 -2.26 -16.61
C VAL A 50 -1.94 -1.98 -17.53
N THR A 51 -1.76 -1.19 -18.59
CA THR A 51 -2.88 -0.88 -19.49
C THR A 51 -2.45 -0.83 -20.94
N LYS A 52 -3.36 -1.24 -21.83
CA LYS A 52 -3.24 -1.05 -23.28
C LYS A 52 -3.28 0.44 -23.70
N ASN A 53 -3.89 1.29 -22.88
CA ASN A 53 -4.01 2.72 -23.18
C ASN A 53 -2.66 3.42 -22.94
N LYS A 54 -2.19 4.17 -23.94
CA LYS A 54 -1.00 5.03 -23.86
C LYS A 54 -1.20 6.04 -22.72
N GLY A 55 -0.40 5.95 -21.66
CA GLY A 55 -0.44 6.90 -20.54
C GLY A 55 0.01 6.34 -19.18
N PHE A 56 -0.08 5.02 -18.97
CA PHE A 56 0.48 4.40 -17.77
C PHE A 56 1.93 3.99 -17.99
N GLY A 57 2.83 4.43 -17.10
CA GLY A 57 4.23 4.04 -17.09
C GLY A 57 4.44 2.60 -16.59
N ASN A 58 5.72 2.21 -16.47
CA ASN A 58 6.09 0.92 -15.89
C ASN A 58 6.00 0.99 -14.36
N PHE A 59 5.41 -0.04 -13.76
CA PHE A 59 5.24 -0.15 -12.32
C PHE A 59 5.62 -1.55 -11.85
N ASN A 60 5.85 -1.70 -10.55
CA ASN A 60 5.99 -3.00 -9.92
C ASN A 60 4.62 -3.49 -9.45
N VAL A 61 4.40 -4.80 -9.41
CA VAL A 61 3.17 -5.41 -8.88
C VAL A 61 3.53 -6.38 -7.77
N GLY A 62 3.00 -6.10 -6.57
CA GLY A 62 2.99 -7.06 -5.46
C GLY A 62 1.72 -7.89 -5.48
N ALA A 63 1.85 -9.20 -5.53
CA ALA A 63 0.76 -10.15 -5.44
C ALA A 63 0.83 -10.93 -4.11
N TYR A 64 -0.28 -11.00 -3.37
CA TYR A 64 -0.35 -11.72 -2.10
C TYR A 64 -1.71 -12.36 -1.90
N TRP A 65 -1.74 -13.67 -1.66
CA TRP A 65 -2.93 -14.36 -1.20
C TRP A 65 -2.71 -14.85 0.22
N LYS A 66 -3.49 -14.32 1.17
CA LYS A 66 -3.45 -14.78 2.55
C LYS A 66 -3.81 -16.27 2.63
N ARG A 67 -3.01 -17.04 3.37
CA ARG A 67 -3.27 -18.46 3.61
C ARG A 67 -4.60 -18.64 4.34
N LYS A 68 -5.31 -19.73 4.04
CA LYS A 68 -6.48 -20.17 4.81
C LYS A 68 -6.08 -20.40 6.27
N TYR A 69 -6.83 -19.82 7.20
CA TYR A 69 -6.59 -20.00 8.64
C TYR A 69 -7.93 -20.10 9.38
N LYS A 70 -8.09 -21.12 10.23
CA LYS A 70 -9.32 -21.39 11.00
C LYS A 70 -10.60 -21.33 10.13
N GLY A 71 -10.56 -21.95 8.96
CA GLY A 71 -11.68 -21.96 8.01
C GLY A 71 -11.92 -20.64 7.25
N LYS A 72 -11.26 -19.53 7.62
CA LYS A 72 -11.41 -18.23 6.96
C LYS A 72 -10.40 -18.07 5.82
N GLN A 73 -10.88 -17.67 4.65
CA GLN A 73 -10.07 -17.44 3.45
C GLN A 73 -10.61 -16.24 2.67
N GLU A 74 -9.70 -15.41 2.17
CA GLU A 74 -10.01 -14.34 1.21
C GLU A 74 -10.44 -14.96 -0.13
N LYS A 75 -11.55 -14.47 -0.71
CA LYS A 75 -12.09 -14.97 -1.98
C LYS A 75 -11.11 -14.79 -3.13
N GLU A 76 -10.31 -13.73 -3.09
CA GLU A 76 -9.40 -13.34 -4.16
C GLU A 76 -8.02 -12.93 -3.60
N PRO A 77 -6.94 -13.09 -4.38
CA PRO A 77 -5.63 -12.55 -4.05
C PRO A 77 -5.63 -11.02 -4.12
N TRP A 78 -4.67 -10.39 -3.44
CA TRP A 78 -4.41 -8.96 -3.56
C TRP A 78 -3.36 -8.70 -4.62
N PHE A 79 -3.68 -7.82 -5.57
CA PHE A 79 -2.72 -7.25 -6.51
C PHE A 79 -2.53 -5.77 -6.21
N ILE A 80 -1.29 -5.38 -5.97
CA ILE A 80 -0.93 -4.04 -5.51
C ILE A 80 0.06 -3.46 -6.52
N LEU A 81 -0.36 -2.44 -7.24
CA LEU A 81 0.48 -1.70 -8.15
C LEU A 81 1.31 -0.68 -7.38
N THR A 82 2.61 -0.62 -7.61
CA THR A 82 3.50 0.19 -6.79
C THR A 82 4.81 0.57 -7.47
N ASN A 83 5.39 1.68 -7.03
CA ASN A 83 6.77 2.09 -7.38
C ASN A 83 7.80 1.65 -6.33
N LEU A 84 7.38 0.90 -5.30
CA LEU A 84 8.27 0.31 -4.30
C LEU A 84 9.06 -0.84 -4.90
N ASP A 85 10.25 -1.09 -4.38
CA ASP A 85 11.18 -2.06 -4.96
C ASP A 85 11.13 -3.43 -4.24
N SER A 86 10.34 -3.55 -3.16
CA SER A 86 10.25 -4.80 -2.39
C SER A 86 8.82 -5.16 -1.99
N LEU A 87 8.49 -6.46 -2.06
CA LEU A 87 7.18 -6.96 -1.64
C LEU A 87 6.89 -6.73 -0.16
N SER A 88 7.92 -6.76 0.69
CA SER A 88 7.77 -6.56 2.14
C SER A 88 7.30 -5.13 2.45
N GLU A 89 7.89 -4.13 1.80
CA GLU A 89 7.48 -2.73 1.92
C GLU A 89 6.07 -2.51 1.37
N VAL A 90 5.76 -3.10 0.22
CA VAL A 90 4.42 -3.04 -0.39
C VAL A 90 3.37 -3.55 0.58
N LEU A 91 3.58 -4.74 1.16
CA LEU A 91 2.64 -5.30 2.14
C LEU A 91 2.58 -4.48 3.43
N LYS A 92 3.69 -3.87 3.87
CA LYS A 92 3.73 -3.01 5.06
C LYS A 92 2.91 -1.73 4.86
N VAL A 93 3.09 -1.07 3.71
CA VAL A 93 2.34 0.14 3.34
C VAL A 93 0.86 -0.21 3.13
N TYR A 94 0.58 -1.29 2.42
CA TYR A 94 -0.79 -1.71 2.14
C TYR A 94 -1.57 -2.08 3.42
N ARG A 95 -0.92 -2.73 4.38
CA ARG A 95 -1.53 -3.01 5.71
C ARG A 95 -1.83 -1.73 6.49
N ALA A 96 -1.00 -0.69 6.36
CA ALA A 96 -1.26 0.59 7.01
C ALA A 96 -2.51 1.27 6.46
N ARG A 97 -2.84 1.08 5.17
CA ARG A 97 -4.07 1.58 4.53
C ARG A 97 -5.33 1.12 5.26
N ALA A 98 -5.38 -0.16 5.65
CA ALA A 98 -6.53 -0.70 6.36
C ALA A 98 -6.75 -0.06 7.74
N GLY A 99 -5.66 0.35 8.42
CA GLY A 99 -5.75 1.08 9.69
C GLY A 99 -6.37 2.47 9.54
N ILE A 100 -6.05 3.17 8.44
CA ILE A 100 -6.65 4.47 8.12
C ILE A 100 -8.15 4.30 7.82
N GLU A 101 -8.53 3.27 7.07
CA GLU A 101 -9.93 2.97 6.77
C GLU A 101 -10.74 2.64 8.03
N ALA A 102 -10.15 1.87 8.96
CA ALA A 102 -10.76 1.62 10.27
C ALA A 102 -10.95 2.92 11.07
N MET A 103 -9.92 3.78 11.12
CA MET A 103 -10.01 5.08 11.78
C MET A 103 -11.15 5.93 11.20
N PHE A 104 -11.26 6.03 9.88
CA PHE A 104 -12.36 6.78 9.25
C PHE A 104 -13.73 6.17 9.52
N LYS A 105 -13.83 4.84 9.60
CA LYS A 105 -15.08 4.16 9.96
C LYS A 105 -15.52 4.52 11.39
N ASP A 106 -14.59 4.54 12.33
CA ASP A 106 -14.85 4.90 13.74
C ASP A 106 -15.24 6.38 13.88
N CYS A 107 -14.72 7.28 13.03
CA CYS A 107 -15.06 8.71 13.05
C CYS A 107 -16.48 8.99 12.52
N LYS A 108 -16.99 8.13 11.64
CA LYS A 108 -18.35 8.21 11.08
C LYS A 108 -19.35 7.50 12.00
N THR A 109 -20.44 7.00 11.43
CA THR A 109 -21.52 6.26 12.13
C THR A 109 -21.07 4.95 12.78
N GLY A 110 -19.85 4.46 12.49
CA GLY A 110 -19.30 3.24 13.11
C GLY A 110 -18.77 3.41 14.53
N GLY A 111 -18.71 4.64 15.04
CA GLY A 111 -18.22 4.94 16.39
C GLY A 111 -18.68 6.32 16.88
N TYR A 112 -17.77 7.30 16.83
CA TYR A 112 -17.96 8.65 17.38
C TYR A 112 -19.04 9.49 16.66
N ASN A 113 -19.53 9.03 15.51
CA ASN A 113 -20.60 9.64 14.72
C ASN A 113 -20.46 11.16 14.60
N TRP A 114 -19.32 11.63 14.10
CA TRP A 114 -19.04 13.07 14.02
C TRP A 114 -20.10 13.83 13.19
N GLU A 115 -20.67 13.17 12.19
CA GLU A 115 -21.73 13.71 11.33
C GLU A 115 -23.07 13.88 12.08
N GLY A 116 -23.36 13.02 13.07
CA GLY A 116 -24.55 13.13 13.93
C GLY A 116 -24.31 13.84 15.26
N SER A 117 -23.05 14.02 15.66
CA SER A 117 -22.70 14.81 16.83
C SER A 117 -23.03 16.27 16.53
N LYS A 118 -23.87 16.91 17.35
CA LYS A 118 -24.20 18.34 17.25
C LYS A 118 -23.01 19.24 17.67
N ALA A 119 -21.79 18.81 17.37
CA ALA A 119 -20.56 19.49 17.74
C ALA A 119 -20.44 20.82 16.98
N ASN A 120 -19.92 21.84 17.64
CA ASN A 120 -19.69 23.14 17.02
C ASN A 120 -18.70 23.01 15.85
N ASN A 121 -19.09 23.47 14.65
CA ASN A 121 -18.31 23.38 13.42
C ASN A 121 -16.85 23.86 13.57
N LYS A 122 -16.60 24.93 14.33
CA LYS A 122 -15.23 25.42 14.58
C LYS A 122 -14.40 24.39 15.37
N ARG A 123 -14.99 23.78 16.39
CA ARG A 123 -14.32 22.77 17.23
C ARG A 123 -14.07 21.48 16.44
N LEU A 124 -15.03 21.06 15.63
CA LEU A 124 -14.90 19.87 14.79
C LEU A 124 -13.78 20.05 13.75
N ASN A 125 -13.74 21.19 13.06
CA ASN A 125 -12.68 21.47 12.09
C ASN A 125 -11.29 21.48 12.73
N SER A 126 -11.13 22.13 13.89
CA SER A 126 -9.87 22.10 14.63
C SER A 126 -9.46 20.69 15.05
N LEU A 127 -10.41 19.85 15.47
CA LEU A 127 -10.15 18.46 15.83
C LEU A 127 -9.69 17.62 14.62
N ILE A 128 -10.34 17.77 13.48
CA ILE A 128 -9.97 17.06 12.24
C ILE A 128 -8.56 17.47 11.81
N LEU A 129 -8.22 18.75 11.88
CA LEU A 129 -6.88 19.25 11.58
C LEU A 129 -5.82 18.67 12.53
N LEU A 130 -6.10 18.61 13.83
CA LEU A 130 -5.19 18.00 14.82
C LEU A 130 -4.98 16.51 14.56
N ILE A 131 -6.04 15.78 14.19
CA ILE A 131 -5.95 14.36 13.85
C ILE A 131 -5.13 14.18 12.56
N ALA A 132 -5.33 15.03 11.55
CA ALA A 132 -4.57 15.02 10.31
C ALA A 132 -3.07 15.30 10.55
N ASP A 133 -2.75 16.30 11.36
CA ASP A 133 -1.37 16.62 11.76
C ASP A 133 -0.72 15.46 12.53
N ARG A 134 -1.45 14.88 13.50
CA ARG A 134 -0.94 13.76 14.29
C ARG A 134 -0.69 12.53 13.42
N LEU A 135 -1.57 12.24 12.47
CA LEU A 135 -1.39 11.17 11.49
C LEU A 135 -0.19 11.42 10.58
N HIS A 136 -0.01 12.66 10.13
CA HIS A 136 1.14 13.08 9.34
C HIS A 136 2.45 12.85 10.11
N CYS A 137 2.52 13.32 11.36
CA CYS A 137 3.65 13.12 12.26
C CYS A 137 3.93 11.63 12.53
N TYR A 138 2.88 10.81 12.75
CA TYR A 138 3.04 9.37 12.97
C TYR A 138 3.57 8.65 11.72
N PHE A 139 3.07 9.01 10.54
CA PHE A 139 3.54 8.45 9.27
C PHE A 139 5.00 8.81 9.00
N PHE A 140 5.38 10.08 9.23
CA PHE A 140 6.76 10.54 9.06
C PHE A 140 7.73 9.89 10.07
N LYS A 141 7.33 9.78 11.35
CA LYS A 141 8.12 9.08 12.37
C LYS A 141 8.31 7.60 12.01
N ARG A 142 7.29 6.95 11.46
CA ARG A 142 7.35 5.55 11.03
C ARG A 142 8.34 5.32 9.88
N GLN A 143 8.47 6.25 8.93
CA GLN A 143 9.47 6.17 7.86
C GLN A 143 10.91 6.27 8.41
N ASN A 144 11.14 7.20 9.35
CA ASN A 144 12.44 7.41 9.99
C ASN A 144 12.89 6.24 10.87
N ILE A 145 11.97 5.48 11.47
CA ILE A 145 12.30 4.28 12.26
C ILE A 145 12.74 3.13 11.34
N SER A 146 12.09 2.94 10.19
CA SER A 146 12.50 1.88 9.25
C SER A 146 13.87 2.13 8.62
N THR A 147 14.21 3.39 8.29
CA THR A 147 15.52 3.72 7.70
C THR A 147 16.66 3.54 8.71
N ASN A 148 16.42 3.84 10.00
CA ASN A 148 17.41 3.62 11.06
C ASN A 148 17.61 2.14 11.42
N GLN A 149 16.56 1.31 11.34
CA GLN A 149 16.70 -0.13 11.60
C GLN A 149 17.47 -0.84 10.48
N SER A 150 17.28 -0.44 9.21
CA SER A 150 18.12 -0.93 8.10
C SER A 150 19.58 -0.51 8.25
N ARG A 151 19.88 0.70 8.75
CA ARG A 151 21.27 1.13 9.01
C ARG A 151 21.96 0.36 10.14
N LYS A 152 21.23 -0.03 11.19
CA LYS A 152 21.80 -0.81 12.32
C LYS A 152 22.22 -2.24 11.94
N ILE A 153 21.64 -2.84 10.90
CA ILE A 153 21.94 -4.23 10.51
C ILE A 153 23.25 -4.33 9.68
N TYR A 154 23.75 -3.23 9.11
CA TYR A 154 24.98 -3.22 8.30
C TYR A 154 26.26 -2.82 9.07
N CYS A 155 26.21 -2.63 10.40
CA CYS A 155 27.37 -2.16 11.19
C CYS A 155 27.85 -3.14 12.28
N SER A 156 27.63 -4.45 12.13
CA SER A 156 28.23 -5.46 13.01
C SER A 156 28.96 -6.52 12.20
N SER A 157 30.00 -6.10 11.48
CA SER A 157 30.98 -6.97 10.84
C SER A 157 32.29 -6.18 10.71
N ASN A 158 33.06 -6.13 11.79
CA ASN A 158 34.50 -5.88 11.81
C ASN A 158 35.06 -6.52 13.06
#